data_AF-A0A7Y5D497-F1
#
_entry.id   AF-A0A7Y5D497-F1
#
_cell.length_a   1.000
_cell.length_b   1.000
_cell.length_c   1.000
_cell.angle_alpha   90.00
_cell.angle_beta   90.00
_cell.angle_gamma   90.00
#
_symmetry.space_group_name_H-M   'P 1'
#
loop_
_entity.id
_entity.type
_entity.pdbx_description
1 polymer ?
#
loop_
_entity_poly.entity_id
_entity_poly.type
_entity_poly.pdbx_seq_one_letter_code
_entity_poly.pdbx_strand_id
1 'polypeptide(L)'
;INLLARELTQAIRSHWGVESNNWIRDVTFKEDQVKTKAGNQAQIMALLRGLAIELIRKSAPKNFQAAIETFADSSSALESMLKQVKFL
;
A
#
# COMPACT_ATOMS: atom_id res chain seq x y z
N ILE A 1 4.49 -30.73 -15.51
CA ILE A 1 4.35 -29.28 -15.84
C ILE A 1 5.73 -28.77 -16.24
N ASN A 2 5.87 -28.21 -17.43
CA ASN A 2 7.14 -27.71 -17.99
C ASN A 2 7.75 -26.63 -17.07
N LEU A 3 9.07 -26.67 -16.84
CA LEU A 3 9.81 -25.73 -15.99
C LEU A 3 9.58 -24.27 -16.46
N LEU A 4 9.66 -24.03 -17.77
CA LEU A 4 9.42 -22.72 -18.38
C LEU A 4 8.01 -22.18 -18.08
N ALA A 5 7.01 -23.06 -18.08
CA ALA A 5 5.63 -22.67 -17.77
C ALA A 5 5.47 -22.27 -16.29
N ARG A 6 6.20 -22.91 -15.37
CA ARG A 6 6.20 -22.55 -13.95
C ARG A 6 6.88 -21.20 -13.71
N GLU A 7 8.03 -20.98 -14.34
CA GLU A 7 8.77 -19.72 -14.24
C GLU A 7 7.96 -18.55 -14.78
N LEU A 8 7.34 -18.72 -15.96
CA LEU A 8 6.48 -17.69 -16.55
C LEU A 8 5.28 -17.35 -15.66
N THR A 9 4.58 -18.36 -15.14
CA THR A 9 3.41 -18.11 -14.26
C THR A 9 3.80 -17.43 -12.95
N GLN A 10 4.98 -17.76 -12.40
CA GLN A 10 5.51 -17.08 -11.22
C GLN A 10 5.86 -15.62 -11.53
N ALA A 11 6.55 -15.35 -12.64
CA ALA A 11 6.90 -14.00 -13.06
C ALA A 11 5.66 -13.13 -13.27
N ILE A 12 4.63 -13.65 -13.95
CA ILE A 12 3.35 -12.96 -14.14
C ILE A 12 2.70 -12.63 -12.79
N ARG A 13 2.64 -13.60 -11.86
CA ARG A 13 2.05 -13.36 -10.53
C ARG A 13 2.81 -12.30 -9.75
N SER A 14 4.15 -12.34 -9.76
CA SER A 14 4.98 -11.33 -9.10
C SER A 14 4.79 -9.94 -9.71
N HIS A 15 4.69 -9.84 -11.04
CA HIS A 15 4.44 -8.58 -11.73
C HIS A 15 3.07 -7.97 -11.34
N TRP A 16 2.00 -8.75 -11.38
CA TRP A 16 0.67 -8.28 -10.96
C TRP A 16 0.59 -7.96 -9.46
N GLY A 17 1.40 -8.62 -8.63
CA GLY A 17 1.54 -8.25 -7.22
C GLY A 17 2.09 -6.83 -7.03
N VAL A 18 3.03 -6.41 -7.88
CA VAL A 18 3.54 -5.02 -7.89
C VAL A 18 2.46 -4.07 -8.38
N GLU A 19 1.77 -4.40 -9.47
CA GLU A 19 0.74 -3.53 -10.05
C GLU A 19 -0.47 -3.35 -9.12
N SER A 20 -0.82 -4.37 -8.33
CA SER A 20 -1.83 -4.22 -7.29
C SER A 20 -1.43 -3.18 -6.23
N ASN A 21 -0.14 -3.01 -5.91
CA ASN A 21 0.32 -1.96 -5.02
C ASN A 21 0.25 -0.58 -5.67
N ASN A 22 0.61 -0.48 -6.96
CA ASN A 22 0.48 0.76 -7.72
C ASN A 22 -0.98 1.22 -7.74
N TRP A 23 -1.91 0.31 -8.01
CA TRP A 23 -3.34 0.64 -8.00
C TRP A 23 -3.83 1.19 -6.65
N ILE A 24 -3.42 0.59 -5.51
CA ILE A 24 -3.77 1.10 -4.17
C ILE A 24 -3.22 2.51 -3.96
N ARG A 25 -1.98 2.74 -4.39
CA ARG A 25 -1.30 4.03 -4.29
C ARG A 25 -2.02 5.11 -5.14
N ASP A 26 -2.40 4.78 -6.36
CA ASP A 26 -3.02 5.74 -7.28
C ASP A 26 -4.46 6.03 -6.87
N VAL A 27 -5.24 5.00 -6.56
CA VAL A 27 -6.68 5.13 -6.29
C VAL A 27 -6.96 5.46 -4.83
N THR A 28 -6.39 4.70 -3.90
CA THR A 28 -6.70 4.88 -2.47
C THR A 28 -5.92 6.05 -1.85
N PHE A 29 -4.63 6.18 -2.18
CA PHE A 29 -3.79 7.29 -1.70
C PHE A 29 -3.75 8.51 -2.64
N LYS A 30 -4.52 8.48 -3.74
CA LYS A 30 -4.68 9.58 -4.69
C LYS A 30 -3.32 10.12 -5.18
N GLU A 31 -2.36 9.23 -5.45
CA GLU A 31 -0.99 9.63 -5.82
C GLU A 31 -0.97 10.60 -6.99
N ASP A 32 -1.70 10.29 -8.07
CA ASP A 32 -1.79 11.12 -9.28
C ASP A 32 -2.35 12.54 -9.03
N GLN A 33 -3.09 12.74 -7.95
CA GLN A 33 -3.67 14.03 -7.60
C GLN A 33 -2.68 14.93 -6.85
N VAL A 34 -1.55 14.39 -6.39
CA VAL A 34 -0.54 15.14 -5.64
C VAL A 34 0.48 15.77 -6.57
N LYS A 35 0.44 17.10 -6.68
CA LYS A 35 1.44 17.87 -7.41
C LYS A 35 2.73 17.97 -6.61
N THR A 36 3.82 17.46 -7.15
CA THR A 36 5.17 17.59 -6.58
C THR A 36 5.80 18.90 -7.04
N LYS A 37 6.28 19.71 -6.09
CA LYS A 37 6.87 21.02 -6.32
C LYS A 37 8.33 21.11 -5.88
N ALA A 38 8.75 20.25 -4.95
CA ALA A 38 10.13 20.15 -4.48
C ALA A 38 10.83 18.92 -5.10
N GLY A 39 12.14 19.03 -5.35
CA GLY A 39 12.90 18.06 -6.14
C GLY A 39 12.87 16.62 -5.62
N ASN A 40 12.75 16.40 -4.31
CA ASN A 40 12.69 15.07 -3.67
C ASN A 40 11.29 14.67 -3.20
N GLN A 41 10.26 15.50 -3.45
CA GLN A 41 8.93 15.27 -2.87
C GLN A 41 8.29 13.97 -3.37
N ALA A 42 8.43 13.65 -4.66
CA ALA A 42 7.89 12.41 -5.23
C ALA A 42 8.45 11.16 -4.52
N GLN A 43 9.77 11.13 -4.32
CA GLN A 43 10.44 10.02 -3.66
C GLN A 43 10.03 9.88 -2.19
N ILE A 44 9.96 11.00 -1.46
CA ILE A 44 9.54 11.00 -0.04
C ILE A 44 8.10 10.49 0.07
N MET A 45 7.18 11.01 -0.75
CA MET A 45 5.78 10.57 -0.74
C MET A 45 5.63 9.10 -1.11
N ALA A 46 6.41 8.61 -2.08
CA ALA A 46 6.44 7.19 -2.44
C ALA A 46 6.88 6.30 -1.26
N LEU A 47 7.90 6.71 -0.49
CA LEU A 47 8.36 5.99 0.69
C LEU A 47 7.32 5.99 1.81
N LEU A 48 6.70 7.14 2.09
CA LEU A 48 5.67 7.27 3.12
C LEU A 48 4.44 6.42 2.80
N ARG A 49 3.96 6.43 1.54
CA ARG A 49 2.85 5.57 1.11
C ARG A 49 3.22 4.10 1.19
N GLY A 50 4.43 3.73 0.78
CA GLY A 50 4.93 2.37 0.92
C GLY A 50 4.89 1.89 2.38
N LEU A 51 5.43 2.70 3.30
CA LEU A 51 5.38 2.41 4.73
C LEU A 51 3.93 2.24 5.23
N ALA A 52 3.05 3.17 4.90
CA ALA A 52 1.65 3.12 5.31
C ALA A 52 0.96 1.85 4.77
N ILE A 53 1.16 1.52 3.50
CA ILE A 53 0.59 0.31 2.88
C ILE A 53 1.06 -0.95 3.61
N GLU A 54 2.36 -1.07 3.92
CA GLU A 54 2.88 -2.24 4.63
C GLU A 54 2.36 -2.34 6.08
N LEU A 55 2.23 -1.22 6.79
CA LEU A 55 1.65 -1.21 8.14
C LEU A 55 0.20 -1.66 8.12
N ILE A 56 -0.62 -1.09 7.23
CA ILE A 56 -2.02 -1.46 7.10
C ILE A 56 -2.12 -2.93 6.66
N ARG A 57 -1.29 -3.40 5.73
CA ARG A 57 -1.32 -4.81 5.29
C ARG A 57 -1.06 -5.80 6.43
N LYS A 58 -0.19 -5.46 7.39
CA LYS A 58 0.06 -6.29 8.58
C LYS A 58 -1.17 -6.47 9.47
N SER A 59 -2.15 -5.57 9.41
CA SER A 59 -3.44 -5.75 10.11
C SER A 59 -4.47 -6.54 9.29
N ALA A 60 -4.08 -7.06 8.11
CA ALA A 60 -4.91 -7.88 7.22
C ALA A 60 -6.30 -7.30 6.89
N PRO A 61 -6.38 -6.07 6.35
CA PRO A 61 -7.65 -5.44 6.02
C PRO A 61 -8.38 -6.22 4.92
N LYS A 62 -9.70 -6.28 5.01
CA LYS A 62 -10.54 -6.81 3.92
C LYS A 62 -10.65 -5.84 2.74
N ASN A 63 -10.61 -4.54 3.03
CA ASN A 63 -10.69 -3.47 2.05
C ASN A 63 -9.78 -2.33 2.52
N PHE A 64 -8.80 -1.95 1.67
CA PHE A 64 -7.83 -0.92 1.98
C PHE A 64 -8.46 0.47 2.13
N GLN A 65 -9.41 0.79 1.25
CA GLN A 65 -10.07 2.09 1.26
C GLN A 65 -10.93 2.28 2.52
N ALA A 66 -11.74 1.29 2.88
CA ALA A 66 -12.55 1.36 4.09
C ALA A 66 -11.70 1.46 5.37
N ALA A 67 -10.53 0.82 5.40
CA ALA A 67 -9.59 0.94 6.51
C ALA A 67 -9.06 2.38 6.64
N ILE A 68 -8.63 2.99 5.52
CA ILE A 68 -8.15 4.38 5.50
C ILE A 68 -9.25 5.36 5.90
N GLU A 69 -10.48 5.18 5.41
CA GLU A 69 -11.63 6.01 5.80
C GLU A 69 -11.89 5.91 7.31
N THR A 70 -11.87 4.69 7.87
CA THR A 70 -12.01 4.47 9.33
C THR A 70 -10.91 5.19 10.13
N PHE A 71 -9.66 5.16 9.65
CA PHE A 71 -8.54 5.83 10.32
C PHE A 71 -8.61 7.35 10.20
N ALA A 72 -9.13 7.88 9.09
CA ALA A 72 -9.34 9.30 8.88
C ALA A 72 -10.46 9.84 9.79
N ASP A 73 -11.51 9.05 10.00
CA ASP A 73 -12.64 9.40 10.87
C ASP A 73 -12.32 9.22 12.36
N SER A 74 -11.39 8.32 12.71
CA SER A 74 -11.04 7.99 14.09
C SER A 74 -9.55 7.78 14.31
N SER A 75 -8.90 8.75 14.96
CA SER A 75 -7.50 8.64 15.36
C SER A 75 -7.24 7.50 16.36
N SER A 76 -8.23 7.15 17.18
CA SER A 76 -8.11 6.01 18.11
C SER A 76 -8.11 4.67 17.40
N ALA A 77 -8.84 4.55 16.28
CA ALA A 77 -8.80 3.36 15.42
C ALA A 77 -7.43 3.21 14.74
N LEU A 78 -6.85 4.32 14.27
CA LEU A 78 -5.49 4.34 13.73
C LEU A 78 -4.47 3.91 14.79
N GLU A 79 -4.51 4.51 15.98
CA GLU A 79 -3.61 4.16 17.09
C GLU A 79 -3.72 2.68 17.48
N SER A 80 -4.95 2.15 17.55
CA SER A 80 -5.20 0.74 17.86
C SER A 80 -4.57 -0.19 16.81
N MET A 81 -4.72 0.15 15.53
CA MET A 81 -4.10 -0.61 14.44
C MET A 81 -2.57 -0.56 14.51
N LEU A 82 -1.99 0.62 14.78
CA LEU A 82 -0.54 0.78 14.91
C LEU A 82 0.04 -0.03 16.08
N LYS A 83 -0.66 -0.08 17.22
CA LYS A 83 -0.30 -0.96 18.36
C LYS A 83 -0.42 -2.44 17.99
N GLN A 84 -1.49 -2.84 17.28
CA GLN A 84 -1.67 -4.23 16.83
C GLN A 84 -0.49 -4.70 15.97
N VAL A 85 0.05 -3.83 15.10
CA VAL A 85 1.20 -4.16 14.24
C VAL A 85 2.56 -3.88 14.89
N LYS A 86 2.57 -3.56 16.20
CA LYS A 86 3.77 -3.27 17.01
C LYS A 86 4.64 -2.15 16.44
N PHE A 87 3.99 -1.13 15.86
CA PHE A 87 4.68 0.07 15.36
C PHE A 87 4.78 1.15 16.44
N LEU A 88 3.80 1.20 17.35
CA LEU A 88 3.75 2.05 18.54
C LEU A 88 3.79 1.20 19.82
#